data_AF-A0A851PNN5-F1
#
_entry.id   AF-A0A851PNN5-F1
#
_cell.length_a   1.000
_cell.length_b   1.000
_cell.length_c   1.000
_cell.angle_alpha   90.00
_cell.angle_beta   90.00
_cell.angle_gamma   90.00
#
_symmetry.space_group_name_H-M   'P 1'
#
loop_
_entity.id
_entity.type
_entity.pdbx_description
1 polymer ?
#
loop_
_entity_poly.entity_id
_entity_poly.type
_entity_poly.pdbx_seq_one_letter_code
_entity_poly.pdbx_strand_id
1 'polypeptide(L)'
;MIEVKNSCKSSVPSDWVMVSSTKAVSRFHSPFIIENYRHLNQLREQLVLDCNAEWLNFLDHFSEHYHPVSKAIGHLATIDCLFSLAQVAKQGDYCRPTVQDNQQEIIIKNGRHPVIDVLLGEQDQYVPNTTNLSGDGERVMIITGPNMGGKSSYIKQVALITVMAQIGSYVPAEESTIGVVDGIFTR
;
A
#
# COMPACT_ATOMS: atom_id res chain seq x y z
N MET A 1 -28.21 -11.10 40.53
CA MET A 1 -29.31 -10.22 40.95
C MET A 1 -30.60 -11.01 41.04
N ILE A 2 -31.35 -10.86 42.14
CA ILE A 2 -32.71 -11.39 42.28
C ILE A 2 -33.69 -10.23 42.16
N GLU A 3 -34.65 -10.34 41.25
CA GLU A 3 -35.62 -9.29 40.94
C GLU A 3 -36.97 -9.59 41.60
N VAL A 4 -37.55 -8.60 42.28
CA VAL A 4 -38.82 -8.72 42.99
C VAL A 4 -39.71 -7.52 42.67
N LYS A 5 -41.00 -7.74 42.42
CA LYS A 5 -41.99 -6.67 42.23
C LYS A 5 -42.06 -5.80 43.49
N ASN A 6 -42.19 -4.48 43.31
CA ASN A 6 -42.26 -3.55 44.45
C ASN A 6 -43.43 -3.86 45.41
N SER A 7 -44.53 -4.45 44.89
CA SER A 7 -45.67 -4.94 45.68
C SER A 7 -45.33 -6.08 46.65
N CYS A 8 -44.29 -6.87 46.35
CA CYS A 8 -43.89 -8.05 47.12
C CYS A 8 -42.57 -7.82 47.87
N LYS A 9 -42.14 -6.56 48.03
CA LYS A 9 -40.85 -6.22 48.64
C LYS A 9 -40.71 -6.72 50.09
N SER A 10 -41.82 -6.88 50.80
CA SER A 10 -41.86 -7.43 52.16
C SER A 10 -41.46 -8.91 52.25
N SER A 11 -41.41 -9.65 51.14
CA SER A 11 -41.00 -11.06 51.13
C SER A 11 -39.48 -11.24 51.05
N VAL A 12 -38.71 -10.16 50.91
CA VAL A 12 -37.24 -10.21 50.81
C VAL A 12 -36.65 -10.17 52.22
N PRO A 13 -35.70 -11.07 52.56
CA PRO A 13 -35.01 -11.04 53.86
C PRO A 13 -34.36 -9.68 54.14
N SER A 14 -34.36 -9.25 55.41
CA SER A 14 -33.91 -7.91 55.82
C SER A 14 -32.41 -7.68 55.68
N ASP A 15 -31.62 -8.75 55.62
CA ASP A 15 -30.17 -8.75 55.43
C ASP A 15 -29.75 -8.62 53.96
N TRP A 16 -30.70 -8.65 53.01
CA TRP A 16 -30.41 -8.49 51.58
C TRP A 16 -30.27 -7.01 51.21
N VAL A 17 -29.27 -6.71 50.38
CA VAL A 17 -29.00 -5.34 49.92
C VAL A 17 -29.65 -5.10 48.56
N MET A 18 -30.40 -3.99 48.45
CA MET A 18 -30.94 -3.52 47.17
C MET A 18 -29.81 -2.93 46.33
N VAL A 19 -29.58 -3.49 45.14
CA VAL A 19 -28.50 -3.08 44.23
C VAL A 19 -28.97 -2.17 43.09
N SER A 20 -30.24 -2.28 42.68
CA SER A 20 -30.87 -1.34 41.76
C SER A 20 -32.39 -1.39 41.92
N SER A 21 -33.08 -0.33 41.48
CA SER A 21 -34.54 -0.28 41.52
C SER A 21 -35.09 0.45 40.30
N THR A 22 -36.31 0.10 39.93
CA THR A 22 -37.10 0.73 38.87
C THR A 22 -38.51 0.99 39.40
N LYS A 23 -39.34 1.70 38.62
CA LYS A 23 -40.73 1.99 39.01
C LYS A 23 -41.56 0.74 39.33
N ALA A 24 -41.26 -0.39 38.68
CA ALA A 24 -42.04 -1.63 38.83
C ALA A 24 -41.37 -2.68 39.75
N VAL A 25 -40.04 -2.78 39.73
CA VAL A 25 -39.28 -3.86 40.37
C VAL A 25 -38.04 -3.35 41.10
N SER A 26 -37.66 -4.04 42.18
CA SER A 26 -36.43 -3.84 42.92
C SER A 26 -35.53 -5.07 42.82
N ARG A 27 -34.22 -4.87 42.69
CA ARG A 27 -33.22 -5.94 42.55
C ARG A 27 -32.32 -6.00 43.77
N PHE A 28 -32.07 -7.22 44.26
CA PHE A 28 -31.35 -7.46 45.50
C PHE A 28 -30.21 -8.46 45.31
N HIS A 29 -29.22 -8.38 46.21
CA HIS A 29 -28.23 -9.41 46.48
C HIS A 29 -28.30 -9.84 47.94
N SER A 30 -28.21 -11.15 48.20
CA SER A 30 -28.02 -11.67 49.55
C SER A 30 -26.60 -11.39 50.05
N PRO A 31 -26.33 -11.41 51.38
CA PRO A 31 -24.99 -11.26 51.92
C PRO A 31 -23.97 -12.21 51.28
N PHE A 32 -24.37 -13.48 51.08
CA PHE A 32 -23.56 -14.49 50.40
C PHE A 32 -23.18 -14.06 48.96
N ILE A 33 -24.12 -13.52 48.19
CA ILE A 33 -23.85 -13.05 46.83
C ILE A 33 -22.93 -11.83 46.87
N ILE A 34 -23.11 -10.89 47.80
CA ILE A 34 -22.28 -9.67 47.87
C ILE A 34 -20.81 -10.03 48.12
N GLU A 35 -20.54 -10.92 49.07
CA GLU A 35 -19.18 -11.36 49.40
C GLU A 35 -18.53 -12.11 48.24
N ASN A 36 -19.20 -13.13 47.70
CA ASN A 36 -18.66 -13.93 46.61
C ASN A 36 -18.55 -13.15 45.30
N TYR A 37 -19.47 -12.22 45.02
CA TYR A 37 -19.39 -11.37 43.84
C TYR A 37 -18.22 -10.39 43.93
N ARG A 38 -17.91 -9.87 45.12
CA ARG A 38 -16.71 -9.04 45.35
C ARG A 38 -15.44 -9.86 45.08
N HIS A 39 -15.33 -11.05 45.67
CA HIS A 39 -14.18 -11.94 45.45
C HIS A 39 -14.05 -12.35 43.98
N LEU A 40 -15.16 -12.71 43.32
CA LEU A 40 -15.18 -13.03 41.90
C LEU A 40 -14.67 -11.87 41.03
N ASN A 41 -15.09 -10.64 41.32
CA ASN A 41 -14.63 -9.48 40.54
C ASN A 41 -13.15 -9.20 40.77
N GLN A 42 -12.64 -9.36 41.99
CA GLN A 42 -11.20 -9.27 42.27
C GLN A 42 -10.40 -10.31 41.47
N LEU A 43 -10.86 -11.57 41.43
CA LEU A 43 -10.23 -12.63 40.64
C LEU A 43 -10.32 -12.36 39.13
N ARG A 44 -11.41 -11.76 38.66
CA ARG A 44 -11.55 -11.35 37.25
C ARG A 44 -10.58 -10.23 36.88
N GLU A 45 -10.43 -9.23 37.74
CA GLU A 45 -9.46 -8.16 37.55
C GLU A 45 -8.04 -8.70 37.56
N GLN A 46 -7.71 -9.58 38.52
CA GLN A 46 -6.40 -10.24 38.58
C GLN A 46 -6.12 -11.06 37.31
N LEU A 47 -7.09 -11.84 36.84
CA LEU A 47 -6.94 -12.64 35.62
C LEU A 47 -6.64 -11.75 34.40
N VAL A 48 -7.27 -10.58 34.29
CA VAL A 48 -6.98 -9.63 33.19
C VAL A 48 -5.54 -9.12 33.28
N LEU A 49 -5.05 -8.81 34.48
CA LEU A 49 -3.66 -8.39 34.68
C LEU A 49 -2.68 -9.50 34.30
N ASP A 50 -2.92 -10.72 34.77
CA ASP A 50 -2.09 -11.89 34.49
C ASP A 50 -2.07 -12.20 32.98
N CYS A 51 -3.24 -12.18 32.32
CA CYS A 51 -3.33 -12.37 30.87
C CYS A 51 -2.59 -11.29 30.07
N ASN A 52 -2.65 -10.02 30.50
CA ASN A 52 -1.95 -8.95 29.81
C ASN A 52 -0.42 -9.09 29.93
N ALA A 53 0.07 -9.52 31.10
CA ALA A 53 1.49 -9.82 31.28
C ALA A 53 1.95 -10.96 30.34
N GLU A 54 1.18 -12.05 30.28
CA GLU A 54 1.47 -13.17 29.37
C GLU A 54 1.31 -12.80 27.89
N TRP A 55 0.39 -11.89 27.56
CA TRP A 55 0.25 -11.37 26.20
C TRP A 55 1.50 -10.60 25.75
N LEU A 56 2.06 -9.76 26.61
CA LEU A 56 3.31 -9.05 26.31
C LEU A 56 4.47 -10.03 26.15
N ASN A 57 4.60 -11.00 27.06
CA ASN A 57 5.59 -12.07 26.94
C ASN A 57 5.44 -12.81 25.60
N PHE A 58 4.22 -13.16 25.21
CA PHE A 58 3.95 -13.79 23.92
C PHE A 58 4.41 -12.94 22.73
N LEU A 59 4.11 -11.63 22.74
CA LEU A 59 4.55 -10.72 21.69
C LEU A 59 6.07 -10.57 21.64
N ASP A 60 6.75 -10.56 22.79
CA ASP A 60 8.20 -10.51 22.85
C ASP A 60 8.82 -11.75 22.18
N HIS A 61 8.34 -12.96 22.51
CA HIS A 61 8.79 -14.20 21.85
C HIS A 61 8.46 -14.22 20.36
N PHE A 62 7.30 -13.71 19.96
CA PHE A 62 6.94 -13.59 18.54
C PHE A 62 7.88 -12.63 17.80
N SER A 63 8.27 -11.54 18.45
CA SER A 63 9.13 -10.49 17.87
C SER A 63 10.57 -10.97 17.60
N GLU A 64 11.03 -12.04 18.24
CA GLU A 64 12.32 -12.67 17.93
C GLU A 64 12.43 -13.09 16.46
N HIS A 65 11.29 -13.38 15.83
CA HIS A 65 11.19 -13.76 14.42
C HIS A 65 10.81 -12.60 13.48
N TYR A 66 10.85 -11.35 13.97
CA TYR A 66 10.47 -10.18 13.19
C TYR A 66 11.26 -10.04 11.89
N HIS A 67 12.59 -10.18 11.93
CA HIS A 67 13.43 -10.01 10.74
C HIS A 67 13.18 -11.06 9.64
N PRO A 68 13.11 -12.38 9.95
CA PRO A 68 12.68 -13.38 8.97
C PRO A 68 11.34 -13.07 8.31
N VAL A 69 10.33 -12.68 9.09
CA VAL A 69 8.99 -12.36 8.58
C VAL A 69 9.02 -11.11 7.69
N SER A 70 9.69 -10.05 8.15
CA SER A 70 9.87 -8.82 7.36
C SER A 70 10.59 -9.08 6.04
N LYS A 71 11.63 -9.93 6.04
CA LYS A 71 12.34 -10.33 4.81
C LYS A 71 11.43 -11.09 3.85
N ALA A 72 10.59 -12.00 4.35
CA ALA A 72 9.62 -12.71 3.52
C ALA A 72 8.62 -11.75 2.87
N ILE A 73 8.14 -10.75 3.63
CA ILE A 73 7.27 -9.68 3.10
C ILE A 73 8.03 -8.86 2.03
N GLY A 74 9.31 -8.53 2.26
CA GLY A 74 10.15 -7.86 1.28
C GLY A 74 10.28 -8.64 -0.03
N HIS A 75 10.47 -9.97 0.04
CA HIS A 75 10.48 -10.82 -1.15
C HIS A 75 9.12 -10.84 -1.87
N LEU A 76 8.01 -10.91 -1.12
CA LEU A 76 6.67 -10.82 -1.71
C LEU A 76 6.45 -9.49 -2.43
N ALA A 77 6.90 -8.38 -1.84
CA ALA A 77 6.84 -7.06 -2.47
C ALA A 77 7.66 -7.01 -3.76
N THR A 78 8.87 -7.58 -3.78
CA THR A 78 9.67 -7.67 -5.02
C THR A 78 8.96 -8.46 -6.10
N ILE A 79 8.35 -9.61 -5.75
CA ILE A 79 7.57 -10.41 -6.68
C ILE A 79 6.40 -9.61 -7.24
N ASP A 80 5.63 -8.93 -6.38
CA ASP A 80 4.49 -8.10 -6.78
C ASP A 80 4.91 -6.98 -7.75
N CYS A 81 6.01 -6.28 -7.47
CA CYS A 81 6.57 -5.28 -8.38
C CYS A 81 6.92 -5.87 -9.75
N LEU A 82 7.58 -7.03 -9.79
CA LEU A 82 7.96 -7.69 -11.06
C LEU A 82 6.73 -8.14 -11.85
N PHE A 83 5.70 -8.69 -11.19
CA PHE A 83 4.44 -9.06 -11.84
C PHE A 83 3.69 -7.85 -12.37
N SER A 84 3.68 -6.74 -11.63
CA SER A 84 3.10 -5.46 -12.07
C SER A 84 3.78 -4.95 -13.34
N LEU A 85 5.12 -4.94 -13.38
CA LEU A 85 5.87 -4.57 -14.59
C LEU A 85 5.62 -5.54 -15.76
N ALA A 86 5.53 -6.84 -15.49
CA ALA A 86 5.20 -7.84 -16.52
C ALA A 86 3.79 -7.64 -17.09
N GLN A 87 2.82 -7.21 -16.27
CA GLN A 87 1.48 -6.89 -16.74
C GLN A 87 1.47 -5.67 -17.66
N VAL A 88 2.27 -4.64 -17.35
CA VAL A 88 2.47 -3.48 -18.24
C VAL A 88 3.12 -3.92 -19.55
N ALA A 89 4.19 -4.71 -19.49
CA ALA A 89 4.91 -5.21 -20.67
C ALA A 89 4.06 -6.09 -21.60
N LYS A 90 2.99 -6.69 -21.08
CA LYS A 90 2.05 -7.53 -21.85
C LYS A 90 1.03 -6.71 -22.63
N GLN A 91 0.91 -5.41 -22.34
CA GLN A 91 0.14 -4.49 -23.17
C GLN A 91 0.87 -4.35 -24.52
N GLY A 92 0.11 -4.31 -25.63
CA GLY A 92 0.68 -4.36 -26.98
C GLY A 92 1.78 -3.32 -27.22
N ASP A 93 2.76 -3.69 -28.04
CA ASP A 93 3.84 -2.82 -28.52
C ASP A 93 4.78 -2.23 -27.46
N TYR A 94 5.01 -2.97 -26.38
CA TYR A 94 6.09 -2.73 -25.43
C TYR A 94 7.31 -3.61 -25.75
N CYS A 95 8.50 -3.00 -25.79
CA CYS A 95 9.75 -3.72 -26.05
C CYS A 95 10.66 -3.72 -24.81
N ARG A 96 11.54 -4.73 -24.74
CA ARG A 96 12.58 -4.80 -23.72
C ARG A 96 13.69 -3.81 -24.10
N PRO A 97 13.96 -2.76 -23.31
CA PRO A 97 15.03 -1.83 -23.63
C PRO A 97 16.40 -2.49 -23.46
N THR A 98 17.34 -2.12 -24.32
CA THR A 98 18.76 -2.43 -24.13
C THR A 98 19.37 -1.34 -23.26
N VAL A 99 19.81 -1.67 -22.05
CA VAL A 99 20.42 -0.70 -21.13
C VAL A 99 21.95 -0.82 -21.19
N GLN A 100 22.64 0.31 -21.35
CA GLN A 100 24.10 0.37 -21.45
C GLN A 100 24.69 1.29 -20.37
N ASP A 101 25.79 0.88 -19.75
CA ASP A 101 26.42 1.64 -18.66
C ASP A 101 27.51 2.61 -19.17
N ASN A 102 28.20 2.25 -20.25
CA ASN A 102 29.39 2.96 -20.74
C ASN A 102 29.14 3.85 -21.97
N GLN A 103 27.88 3.99 -22.39
CA GLN A 103 27.51 4.72 -23.61
C GLN A 103 26.43 5.74 -23.27
N GLN A 104 26.63 6.96 -23.76
CA GLN A 104 25.69 8.06 -23.55
C GLN A 104 24.74 8.12 -24.75
N GLU A 105 23.73 7.25 -24.78
CA GLU A 105 22.78 7.19 -25.88
C GLU A 105 21.31 7.10 -25.43
N ILE A 106 20.42 7.75 -26.17
CA ILE A 106 18.97 7.62 -26.05
C ILE A 106 18.45 7.37 -27.46
N ILE A 107 18.28 6.10 -27.79
CA ILE A 107 17.77 5.64 -29.07
C ILE A 107 16.40 5.02 -28.82
N ILE A 108 15.37 5.60 -29.44
CA ILE A 108 13.98 5.17 -29.29
C ILE A 108 13.38 5.11 -30.69
N LYS A 109 12.97 3.93 -31.16
CA LYS A 109 12.32 3.74 -32.45
C LYS A 109 10.82 3.63 -32.26
N ASN A 110 10.05 4.50 -32.93
CA ASN A 110 8.59 4.54 -32.84
C ASN A 110 8.08 4.51 -31.38
N GLY A 111 8.67 5.35 -30.53
CA GLY A 111 8.25 5.45 -29.13
C GLY A 111 6.91 6.15 -28.98
N ARG A 112 6.17 5.83 -27.92
CA ARG A 112 4.88 6.42 -27.57
C ARG A 112 4.91 6.94 -26.14
N HIS A 113 4.12 7.96 -25.84
CA HIS A 113 4.06 8.52 -24.49
C HIS A 113 3.24 7.57 -23.59
N PRO A 114 3.82 6.99 -22.51
CA PRO A 114 3.18 5.89 -21.77
C PRO A 114 1.75 6.17 -21.28
N VAL A 115 1.48 7.39 -20.81
CA VAL A 115 0.12 7.78 -20.37
C VAL A 115 -0.83 8.04 -21.53
N ILE A 116 -0.36 8.66 -22.62
CA ILE A 116 -1.22 8.98 -23.77
C ILE A 116 -1.56 7.69 -24.53
N ASP A 117 -0.61 6.75 -24.61
CA ASP A 117 -0.78 5.42 -25.21
C ASP A 117 -1.96 4.68 -24.57
N VAL A 118 -2.08 4.72 -23.24
CA VAL A 118 -3.19 4.09 -22.52
C VAL A 118 -4.52 4.86 -22.69
N LEU A 119 -4.48 6.20 -22.72
CA LEU A 119 -5.69 7.02 -22.78
C LEU A 119 -6.32 7.09 -24.18
N LEU A 120 -5.49 7.10 -25.23
CA LEU A 120 -5.92 7.30 -26.61
C LEU A 120 -5.78 6.02 -27.46
N GLY A 121 -4.96 5.05 -27.08
CA GLY A 121 -4.66 3.88 -27.90
C GLY A 121 -4.11 4.26 -29.29
N GLU A 122 -4.42 3.46 -30.30
CA GLU A 122 -4.07 3.71 -31.72
C GLU A 122 -4.91 4.83 -32.38
N GLN A 123 -5.49 5.76 -31.62
CA GLN A 123 -6.21 6.88 -32.23
C GLN A 123 -5.22 7.86 -32.89
N ASP A 124 -5.54 8.28 -34.12
CA ASP A 124 -4.72 9.07 -35.06
C ASP A 124 -4.15 10.42 -34.55
N GLN A 125 -4.35 10.79 -33.29
CA GLN A 125 -3.89 12.07 -32.75
C GLN A 125 -2.46 12.05 -32.21
N TYR A 126 -1.93 10.91 -31.77
CA TYR A 126 -0.56 10.83 -31.24
C TYR A 126 0.25 9.74 -31.93
N VAL A 127 0.97 10.14 -32.98
CA VAL A 127 1.80 9.24 -33.78
C VAL A 127 3.11 8.93 -33.04
N PRO A 128 3.60 7.68 -33.09
CA PRO A 128 4.89 7.32 -32.52
C PRO A 128 6.04 8.16 -33.07
N ASN A 129 7.03 8.48 -32.22
CA ASN A 129 8.17 9.33 -32.57
C ASN A 129 9.49 8.60 -32.36
N THR A 130 10.43 8.81 -33.30
CA THR A 130 11.79 8.30 -33.18
C THR A 130 12.72 9.36 -32.57
N THR A 131 13.57 8.94 -31.65
CA THR A 131 14.59 9.78 -31.00
C THR A 131 15.94 9.12 -31.16
N ASN A 132 16.95 9.90 -31.56
CA ASN A 132 18.33 9.48 -31.60
C ASN A 132 19.18 10.59 -30.99
N LEU A 133 19.69 10.34 -29.79
CA LEU A 133 20.69 11.17 -29.14
C LEU A 133 21.87 10.28 -28.77
N SER A 134 23.09 10.67 -29.13
CA SER A 134 24.28 9.88 -28.83
C SER A 134 25.48 10.76 -28.52
N GLY A 135 26.36 10.28 -27.64
CA GLY A 135 27.60 10.96 -27.24
C GLY A 135 28.52 11.24 -28.43
N ASP A 136 28.57 10.30 -29.38
CA ASP A 136 29.35 10.38 -30.61
C ASP A 136 28.60 11.06 -31.78
N GLY A 137 27.37 11.51 -31.55
CA GLY A 137 26.51 12.13 -32.55
C GLY A 137 25.79 13.37 -32.03
N GLU A 138 24.48 13.45 -32.29
CA GLU A 138 23.66 14.58 -31.87
C GLU A 138 23.32 14.46 -30.38
N ARG A 139 23.72 15.45 -29.58
CA ARG A 139 23.46 15.48 -28.11
C ARG A 139 22.36 16.46 -27.72
N VAL A 140 21.94 17.32 -28.65
CA VAL A 140 20.98 18.40 -28.41
C VAL A 140 20.00 18.43 -29.58
N MET A 141 18.70 18.46 -29.24
CA MET A 141 17.62 18.56 -30.21
C MET A 141 16.91 19.90 -30.05
N ILE A 142 16.96 20.75 -31.08
CA ILE A 142 16.24 22.02 -31.12
C ILE A 142 14.88 21.80 -31.77
N ILE A 143 13.81 21.82 -30.97
CA ILE A 143 12.44 21.58 -31.45
C ILE A 143 11.74 22.92 -31.68
N THR A 144 11.27 23.15 -32.89
CA THR A 144 10.53 24.37 -33.28
C THR A 144 9.10 24.05 -33.70
N GLY A 145 8.25 25.07 -33.86
CA GLY A 145 6.88 24.94 -34.32
C GLY A 145 5.83 25.56 -33.38
N PRO A 146 4.58 25.74 -33.86
CA PRO A 146 3.51 26.40 -33.10
C PRO A 146 3.18 25.64 -31.81
N ASN A 147 2.72 26.33 -30.77
CA ASN A 147 2.39 25.77 -29.44
C ASN A 147 1.17 24.82 -29.44
N MET A 148 1.31 23.69 -30.13
CA MET A 148 0.40 22.54 -30.11
C MET A 148 0.95 21.43 -29.22
N GLY A 149 0.06 20.63 -28.64
CA GLY A 149 0.35 19.66 -27.58
C GLY A 149 1.38 18.58 -27.92
N GLY A 150 1.57 18.25 -29.21
CA GLY A 150 2.47 17.18 -29.64
C GLY A 150 3.94 17.36 -29.23
N LYS A 151 4.45 18.61 -29.21
CA LYS A 151 5.86 18.87 -28.82
C LYS A 151 6.10 18.58 -27.34
N SER A 152 5.21 19.05 -26.47
CA SER A 152 5.33 18.83 -25.02
C SER A 152 5.18 17.35 -24.67
N SER A 153 4.29 16.65 -25.36
CA SER A 153 4.14 15.20 -25.21
C SER A 153 5.39 14.46 -25.67
N TYR A 154 5.98 14.82 -26.81
CA TYR A 154 7.23 14.21 -27.28
C TYR A 154 8.40 14.40 -26.29
N ILE A 155 8.62 15.60 -25.77
CA ILE A 155 9.70 15.86 -24.81
C ILE A 155 9.53 15.01 -23.55
N LYS A 156 8.29 14.94 -23.03
CA LYS A 156 7.97 14.10 -21.87
C LYS A 156 8.11 12.62 -22.16
N GLN A 157 7.73 12.17 -23.36
CA GLN A 157 7.88 10.79 -23.79
C GLN A 157 9.33 10.32 -23.67
N VAL A 158 10.28 11.08 -24.20
CA VAL A 158 11.71 10.72 -24.15
C VAL A 158 12.15 10.52 -22.70
N ALA A 159 11.86 11.49 -21.84
CA ALA A 159 12.19 11.41 -20.41
C ALA A 159 11.53 10.21 -19.71
N LEU A 160 10.23 9.97 -19.96
CA LEU A 160 9.50 8.88 -19.32
C LEU A 160 9.99 7.51 -19.78
N ILE A 161 10.32 7.33 -21.06
CA ILE A 161 10.88 6.08 -21.58
C ILE A 161 12.23 5.78 -20.92
N THR A 162 13.10 6.78 -20.77
CA THR A 162 14.37 6.64 -20.05
C THR A 162 14.15 6.20 -18.59
N VAL A 163 13.20 6.82 -17.87
CA VAL A 163 12.85 6.42 -16.50
C VAL A 163 12.36 4.97 -16.43
N MET A 164 11.45 4.59 -17.32
CA MET A 164 10.91 3.23 -17.35
C MET A 164 12.00 2.19 -17.62
N ALA A 165 12.93 2.48 -18.54
CA ALA A 165 14.07 1.61 -18.82
C ALA A 165 14.97 1.42 -17.59
N GLN A 166 15.30 2.51 -16.88
CA GLN A 166 16.14 2.44 -15.67
C GLN A 166 15.46 1.84 -14.43
N ILE A 167 14.12 1.82 -14.39
CA ILE A 167 13.35 1.05 -13.40
C ILE A 167 13.45 -0.48 -13.67
N GLY A 168 13.81 -0.88 -14.89
CA GLY A 168 13.80 -2.27 -15.34
C GLY A 168 12.49 -2.71 -15.97
N SER A 169 11.66 -1.76 -16.42
CA SER A 169 10.43 -2.02 -17.16
C SER A 169 10.68 -2.17 -18.65
N TYR A 170 9.77 -2.84 -19.34
CA TYR A 170 9.62 -2.68 -20.79
C TYR A 170 9.10 -1.28 -21.08
N VAL A 171 9.34 -0.78 -22.30
CA VAL A 171 9.01 0.59 -22.71
C VAL A 171 8.09 0.60 -23.94
N PRO A 172 7.20 1.60 -24.08
CA PRO A 172 6.28 1.71 -25.23
C PRO A 172 7.01 2.20 -26.48
N ALA A 173 7.74 1.30 -27.15
CA ALA A 173 8.49 1.57 -28.37
C ALA A 173 8.64 0.27 -29.17
N GLU A 174 8.97 0.38 -30.46
CA GLU A 174 9.32 -0.78 -31.28
C GLU A 174 10.68 -1.35 -30.86
N GLU A 175 11.67 -0.47 -30.69
CA GLU A 175 13.01 -0.77 -30.21
C GLU A 175 13.51 0.39 -29.34
N SER A 176 14.30 0.08 -28.31
CA SER A 176 14.90 1.11 -27.46
C SER A 176 16.26 0.70 -26.92
N THR A 177 17.22 1.63 -26.98
CA THR A 177 18.52 1.53 -26.33
C THR A 177 18.76 2.78 -25.50
N ILE A 178 19.06 2.59 -24.21
CA ILE A 178 19.18 3.65 -23.22
C ILE A 178 20.51 3.48 -22.47
N GLY A 179 21.39 4.46 -22.63
CA GLY A 179 22.51 4.72 -21.75
C GLY A 179 22.02 5.17 -20.38
N VAL A 180 22.63 4.68 -19.31
CA VAL A 180 22.27 5.08 -17.94
C VAL A 180 22.50 6.59 -17.78
N VAL A 181 21.43 7.32 -17.45
CA VAL A 181 21.48 8.74 -17.09
C VAL A 181 21.50 8.89 -15.56
N ASP A 182 22.26 9.88 -15.10
CA ASP A 182 22.38 10.24 -13.68
C ASP A 182 21.16 11.02 -13.18
N GLY A 183 20.53 11.79 -14.06
CA GLY A 183 19.34 12.56 -13.75
C GLY A 183 18.62 13.10 -14.98
N ILE A 184 17.35 13.47 -14.77
CA ILE A 184 16.52 14.12 -15.79
C ILE A 184 16.08 15.47 -15.23
N PHE A 185 16.38 16.53 -15.97
CA PHE A 185 16.08 17.91 -15.57
C PHE A 185 15.12 18.54 -16.58
N THR A 186 14.05 19.15 -16.08
CA THR A 186 13.02 19.81 -16.91
C THR A 186 12.78 21.23 -16.41
N ARG A 187 12.41 22.14 -17.32
CA ARG A 187 12.00 23.51 -17.01
C ARG A 187 10.65 23.84 -17.63
#